data_AF-A0A1F5C7D0-F1
#
_entry.id   AF-A0A1F5C7D0-F1
#
_cell.length_a   1.000
_cell.length_b   1.000
_cell.length_c   1.000
_cell.angle_alpha   90.00
_cell.angle_beta   90.00
_cell.angle_gamma   90.00
#
_symmetry.space_group_name_H-M   'P 1'
#
loop_
_entity.id
_entity.type
_entity.pdbx_description
1 polymer ?
#
loop_
_entity_poly.entity_id
_entity_poly.type
_entity_poly.pdbx_seq_one_letter_code
_entity_poly.pdbx_strand_id
1 'polypeptide(L)'
;MEKIRQINTQEDVVHLLQVALEHEWAVSFEYTIHAYSMPKGKFFYEDPVMKLRMDARAQTIQIGIDEMYHSLQLGIIIRQFGGDPSFKSDEVIRFPKVIDNLKRDKMTEDLVTDLYQSAEWKEGVFPKIQNMVLNISYDEVRHSKQFETMIRTLEKEGAAETLCFKESAEAAARPEVRLLHEITRMENEMMHRYLRYVLLFSEHQDLSQRLFKNSINHMRHWDKNSGLLVRLGSVVQIENAQREPDGREVSRSPMPSLYSGHDRLSALEALIPAEQELIAKYEKLLAIVPSGENRDQLSLQLGLKREHLFTQEWLLKNAGRIKGLA
;
A
#
# COMPACT_ATOMS: atom_id res chain seq x y z
N MET A 1 -19.28 -3.35 1.33
CA MET A 1 -18.71 -4.70 1.21
C MET A 1 -19.80 -5.74 1.07
N GLU A 2 -19.69 -6.61 0.07
CA GLU A 2 -20.57 -7.76 -0.15
C GLU A 2 -20.35 -8.82 0.94
N LYS A 3 -21.41 -9.45 1.45
CA LYS A 3 -21.29 -10.52 2.47
C LYS A 3 -21.46 -11.88 1.82
N ILE A 4 -20.40 -12.69 1.81
CA ILE A 4 -20.45 -14.09 1.37
C ILE A 4 -20.73 -14.94 2.60
N ARG A 5 -21.92 -15.54 2.65
CA ARG A 5 -22.36 -16.25 3.85
C ARG A 5 -21.92 -17.70 3.88
N GLN A 6 -21.70 -18.37 2.75
CA GLN A 6 -21.40 -19.80 2.73
C GLN A 6 -20.23 -20.13 1.83
N ILE A 7 -19.24 -20.84 2.37
CA ILE A 7 -18.05 -21.31 1.66
C ILE A 7 -18.12 -22.83 1.50
N ASN A 8 -18.51 -23.27 0.31
CA ASN A 8 -18.69 -24.68 -0.02
C ASN A 8 -17.75 -25.15 -1.14
N THR A 9 -17.40 -24.24 -2.04
CA THR A 9 -16.71 -24.52 -3.30
C THR A 9 -15.44 -23.69 -3.43
N GLN A 10 -14.62 -24.02 -4.42
CA GLN A 10 -13.41 -23.27 -4.74
C GLN A 10 -13.76 -21.88 -5.27
N GLU A 11 -14.87 -21.74 -6.00
CA GLU A 11 -15.41 -20.47 -6.46
C GLU A 11 -15.80 -19.56 -5.29
N ASP A 12 -16.44 -20.11 -4.25
CA ASP A 12 -16.80 -19.34 -3.04
C ASP A 12 -15.54 -18.80 -2.33
N VAL A 13 -14.49 -19.63 -2.23
CA VAL A 13 -13.20 -19.22 -1.67
C VAL A 13 -12.60 -18.09 -2.50
N VAL A 14 -12.50 -18.26 -3.81
CA VAL A 14 -11.92 -17.22 -4.69
C VAL A 14 -12.69 -15.92 -4.59
N HIS A 15 -14.03 -15.96 -4.51
CA HIS A 15 -14.87 -14.78 -4.35
C HIS A 15 -14.60 -14.08 -3.01
N LEU A 16 -14.55 -14.82 -1.89
CA LEU A 16 -14.20 -14.25 -0.58
C LEU A 16 -12.85 -13.56 -0.58
N LEU A 17 -11.85 -14.24 -1.12
CA LEU A 17 -10.50 -13.70 -1.16
C LEU A 17 -10.38 -12.50 -2.12
N GLN A 18 -11.17 -12.44 -3.21
CA GLN A 18 -11.19 -11.27 -4.09
C GLN A 18 -11.80 -10.05 -3.41
N VAL A 19 -12.94 -10.20 -2.73
CA VAL A 19 -13.56 -9.11 -1.97
C VAL A 19 -12.57 -8.61 -0.91
N ALA A 20 -11.96 -9.52 -0.16
CA ALA A 20 -10.93 -9.16 0.82
C ALA A 20 -9.75 -8.44 0.16
N LEU A 21 -9.21 -8.96 -0.95
CA LEU A 21 -8.04 -8.38 -1.63
C LEU A 21 -8.25 -6.93 -2.08
N GLU A 22 -9.44 -6.57 -2.58
CA GLU A 22 -9.75 -5.20 -2.97
C GLU A 22 -9.72 -4.24 -1.77
N HIS A 23 -10.17 -4.72 -0.60
CA HIS A 23 -10.09 -4.01 0.67
C HIS A 23 -8.65 -3.87 1.15
N GLU A 24 -7.91 -4.98 1.29
CA GLU A 24 -6.53 -5.01 1.79
C GLU A 24 -5.61 -4.09 0.97
N TRP A 25 -5.81 -4.05 -0.37
CA TRP A 25 -5.07 -3.10 -1.20
C TRP A 25 -5.37 -1.66 -0.82
N ALA A 26 -6.64 -1.28 -0.72
CA ALA A 26 -7.02 0.10 -0.41
C ALA A 26 -6.43 0.57 0.93
N VAL A 27 -6.55 -0.24 1.97
CA VAL A 27 -6.08 0.12 3.32
C VAL A 27 -4.56 0.20 3.42
N SER A 28 -3.84 -0.60 2.64
CA SER A 28 -2.38 -0.60 2.65
C SER A 28 -1.74 0.77 2.36
N PHE A 29 -2.35 1.54 1.45
CA PHE A 29 -1.92 2.91 1.16
C PHE A 29 -2.78 3.98 1.83
N GLU A 30 -4.08 3.75 2.10
CA GLU A 30 -4.92 4.68 2.87
C GLU A 30 -4.31 4.98 4.24
N TYR A 31 -3.90 3.94 4.98
CA TYR A 31 -3.31 4.10 6.32
C TYR A 31 -1.99 4.86 6.26
N THR A 32 -1.15 4.57 5.27
CA THR A 32 0.09 5.32 5.12
C THR A 32 -0.18 6.79 4.77
N ILE A 33 -1.17 7.08 3.91
CA ILE A 33 -1.61 8.44 3.60
C ILE A 33 -2.11 9.16 4.87
N HIS A 34 -2.91 8.50 5.69
CA HIS A 34 -3.38 9.04 6.97
C HIS A 34 -2.22 9.30 7.92
N ALA A 35 -1.27 8.37 8.01
CA ALA A 35 -0.08 8.51 8.84
C ALA A 35 0.78 9.71 8.45
N TYR A 36 1.04 9.91 7.15
CA TYR A 36 1.79 11.06 6.66
C TYR A 36 1.04 12.38 6.79
N SER A 37 -0.29 12.32 6.96
CA SER A 37 -1.14 13.47 7.28
C SER A 37 -1.08 13.85 8.77
N MET A 38 -0.47 13.01 9.62
CA MET A 38 -0.27 13.27 11.05
C MET A 38 1.12 13.85 11.37
N PRO A 39 1.25 14.78 12.33
CA PRO A 39 2.53 15.23 12.89
C PRO A 39 3.30 14.10 13.58
N LYS A 40 4.53 13.86 13.09
CA LYS A 40 5.48 12.91 13.69
C LYS A 40 5.79 13.28 15.13
N GLY A 41 5.75 12.30 16.03
CA GLY A 41 6.10 12.47 17.43
C GLY A 41 5.18 13.39 18.23
N LYS A 42 3.96 13.68 17.73
CA LYS A 42 2.97 14.48 18.46
C LYS A 42 2.00 13.60 19.24
N PHE A 43 1.51 12.54 18.62
CA PHE A 43 0.49 11.67 19.19
C PHE A 43 1.12 10.37 19.66
N PHE A 44 1.09 10.14 20.96
CA PHE A 44 1.54 8.88 21.55
C PHE A 44 0.38 8.20 22.22
N TYR A 45 0.36 6.88 22.15
CA TYR A 45 -0.63 6.06 22.85
C TYR A 45 0.08 4.86 23.48
N GLU A 46 -0.55 4.22 24.46
CA GLU A 46 -0.09 2.96 25.01
C GLU A 46 -0.70 1.82 24.19
N ASP A 47 0.14 1.07 23.48
CA ASP A 47 -0.32 -0.01 22.62
C ASP A 47 -1.03 -1.11 23.46
N PRO A 48 -2.29 -1.47 23.12
CA PRO A 48 -3.07 -2.39 23.94
C PRO A 48 -2.54 -3.84 23.93
N VAL A 49 -1.67 -4.20 22.98
CA VAL A 49 -1.06 -5.52 22.85
C VAL A 49 0.38 -5.50 23.35
N MET A 50 1.21 -4.61 22.80
CA MET A 50 2.64 -4.52 23.13
C MET A 50 2.89 -3.91 24.51
N LYS A 51 1.93 -3.15 25.07
CA LYS A 51 2.08 -2.42 26.35
C LYS A 51 3.24 -1.43 26.33
N LEU A 52 3.52 -0.86 25.16
CA LEU A 52 4.57 0.12 24.95
C LEU A 52 3.97 1.45 24.51
N ARG A 53 4.63 2.54 24.87
CA ARG A 53 4.29 3.88 24.36
C ARG A 53 4.78 4.01 22.92
N MET A 54 3.84 4.15 21.99
CA MET A 54 4.11 4.17 20.55
C MET A 54 3.63 5.48 19.92
N ASP A 55 4.32 5.95 18.87
CA ASP A 55 3.84 7.05 18.03
C ASP A 55 2.70 6.53 17.14
N ALA A 56 1.52 7.16 17.23
CA ALA A 56 0.35 6.76 16.45
C ALA A 56 0.66 6.74 14.95
N ARG A 57 1.41 7.72 14.44
CA ARG A 57 1.83 7.76 13.04
C ARG A 57 2.69 6.56 12.66
N ALA A 58 3.68 6.23 13.48
CA ALA A 58 4.57 5.11 13.18
C ALA A 58 3.81 3.78 13.18
N GLN A 59 2.88 3.62 14.13
CA GLN A 59 2.03 2.43 14.15
C GLN A 59 1.12 2.36 12.93
N THR A 60 0.44 3.44 12.55
CA THR A 60 -0.44 3.43 11.37
C THR A 60 0.31 3.05 10.09
N ILE A 61 1.58 3.46 9.92
CA ILE A 61 2.44 2.98 8.81
C ILE A 61 2.68 1.47 8.93
N GLN A 62 2.95 0.96 10.12
CA GLN A 62 3.17 -0.47 10.33
C GLN A 62 1.92 -1.29 10.02
N ILE A 63 0.73 -0.80 10.37
CA ILE A 63 -0.54 -1.45 10.02
C ILE A 63 -0.69 -1.49 8.50
N GLY A 64 -0.49 -0.36 7.80
CA GLY A 64 -0.51 -0.35 6.33
C GLY A 64 0.50 -1.31 5.67
N ILE A 65 1.66 -1.56 6.30
CA ILE A 65 2.62 -2.59 5.89
C ILE A 65 2.05 -4.00 6.09
N ASP A 66 1.40 -4.27 7.23
CA ASP A 66 0.74 -5.56 7.52
C ASP A 66 -0.31 -5.86 6.42
N GLU A 67 -1.14 -4.88 6.03
CA GLU A 67 -2.17 -5.07 4.98
C GLU A 67 -1.60 -5.37 3.59
N MET A 68 -0.41 -4.86 3.28
CA MET A 68 0.29 -5.27 2.05
C MET A 68 0.67 -6.74 2.07
N TYR A 69 1.08 -7.27 3.23
CA TYR A 69 1.39 -8.68 3.36
C TYR A 69 0.13 -9.54 3.26
N HIS A 70 -0.98 -9.11 3.87
CA HIS A 70 -2.29 -9.76 3.72
C HIS A 70 -2.70 -9.82 2.25
N SER A 71 -2.66 -8.68 1.56
CA SER A 71 -2.97 -8.59 0.13
C SER A 71 -2.13 -9.54 -0.73
N LEU A 72 -0.81 -9.62 -0.49
CA LEU A 72 0.07 -10.57 -1.18
C LEU A 72 -0.36 -12.02 -0.92
N GLN A 73 -0.61 -12.35 0.35
CA GLN A 73 -1.01 -13.69 0.76
C GLN A 73 -2.33 -14.10 0.09
N LEU A 74 -3.35 -13.23 0.11
CA LEU A 74 -4.62 -13.45 -0.57
C LEU A 74 -4.42 -13.65 -2.08
N GLY A 75 -3.63 -12.78 -2.72
CA GLY A 75 -3.33 -12.87 -4.15
C GLY A 75 -2.66 -14.18 -4.55
N ILE A 76 -1.72 -14.70 -3.73
CA ILE A 76 -1.07 -15.99 -3.98
C ILE A 76 -2.09 -17.13 -3.93
N ILE A 77 -2.94 -17.15 -2.91
CA ILE A 77 -3.95 -18.21 -2.76
C ILE A 77 -4.98 -18.16 -3.88
N ILE A 78 -5.45 -16.97 -4.28
CA ILE A 78 -6.35 -16.83 -5.43
C ILE A 78 -5.75 -17.47 -6.69
N ARG A 79 -4.46 -17.22 -6.98
CA ARG A 79 -3.76 -17.87 -8.12
C ARG A 79 -3.65 -19.38 -7.97
N GLN A 80 -3.36 -19.87 -6.76
CA GLN A 80 -3.28 -21.32 -6.49
C GLN A 80 -4.63 -22.02 -6.70
N PHE A 81 -5.74 -21.29 -6.48
CA PHE A 81 -7.10 -21.72 -6.76
C PHE A 81 -7.55 -21.37 -8.21
N GLY A 82 -6.61 -21.09 -9.11
CA GLY A 82 -6.90 -20.83 -10.52
C GLY A 82 -7.65 -19.53 -10.82
N GLY A 83 -7.86 -18.68 -9.83
CA GLY A 83 -8.42 -17.34 -10.01
C GLY A 83 -7.38 -16.32 -10.48
N ASP A 84 -7.85 -15.15 -10.91
CA ASP A 84 -6.99 -14.00 -11.22
C ASP A 84 -7.18 -12.91 -10.16
N PRO A 85 -6.15 -12.59 -9.35
CA PRO A 85 -6.22 -11.57 -8.32
C PRO A 85 -6.55 -10.20 -8.90
N SER A 86 -7.58 -9.57 -8.36
CA SER A 86 -7.96 -8.21 -8.70
C SER A 86 -6.92 -7.22 -8.18
N PHE A 87 -6.67 -6.16 -8.95
CA PHE A 87 -5.95 -4.96 -8.53
C PHE A 87 -6.87 -3.75 -8.44
N LYS A 88 -8.19 -3.98 -8.49
CA LYS A 88 -9.14 -2.97 -8.05
C LYS A 88 -8.92 -2.74 -6.56
N SER A 89 -9.20 -1.51 -6.13
CA SER A 89 -9.18 -1.11 -4.74
C SER A 89 -10.51 -0.45 -4.42
N ASP A 90 -10.92 -0.55 -3.17
CA ASP A 90 -11.99 0.29 -2.66
C ASP A 90 -11.62 1.78 -2.69
N GLU A 91 -12.63 2.60 -2.41
CA GLU A 91 -12.40 4.03 -2.25
C GLU A 91 -11.45 4.34 -1.09
N VAL A 92 -10.60 5.33 -1.32
CA VAL A 92 -9.72 5.90 -0.30
C VAL A 92 -10.16 7.31 0.03
N ILE A 93 -10.30 7.59 1.33
CA ILE A 93 -10.89 8.81 1.85
C ILE A 93 -9.98 9.40 2.92
N ARG A 94 -9.50 10.62 2.70
CA ARG A 94 -8.87 11.43 3.74
C ARG A 94 -9.79 12.53 4.23
N PHE A 95 -10.05 12.52 5.52
CA PHE A 95 -10.78 13.57 6.24
C PHE A 95 -9.84 14.72 6.66
N PRO A 96 -10.37 15.95 6.85
CA PRO A 96 -9.56 17.08 7.32
C PRO A 96 -8.99 16.92 8.73
N LYS A 97 -9.64 16.15 9.61
CA LYS A 97 -9.21 15.95 11.00
C LYS A 97 -8.53 14.61 11.16
N VAL A 98 -7.48 14.58 11.98
CA VAL A 98 -6.74 13.34 12.27
C VAL A 98 -7.64 12.27 12.89
N ILE A 99 -8.49 12.65 13.85
CA ILE A 99 -9.36 11.69 14.56
C ILE A 99 -10.39 11.03 13.63
N ASP A 100 -10.89 11.74 12.62
CA ASP A 100 -11.89 11.22 11.69
C ASP A 100 -11.26 10.16 10.77
N ASN A 101 -10.00 10.35 10.38
CA ASN A 101 -9.23 9.33 9.66
C ASN A 101 -9.01 8.08 10.54
N LEU A 102 -8.59 8.22 11.81
CA LEU A 102 -8.44 7.06 12.70
C LEU A 102 -9.77 6.32 12.94
N LYS A 103 -10.89 7.05 13.01
CA LYS A 103 -12.24 6.46 13.10
C LYS A 103 -12.62 5.70 11.83
N ARG A 104 -12.26 6.25 10.66
CA ARG A 104 -12.41 5.59 9.36
C ARG A 104 -11.58 4.30 9.32
N ASP A 105 -10.32 4.35 9.74
CA ASP A 105 -9.41 3.21 9.76
C ASP A 105 -9.98 2.10 10.64
N LYS A 106 -10.33 2.41 11.90
CA LYS A 106 -10.98 1.45 12.80
C LYS A 106 -12.26 0.84 12.21
N MET A 107 -13.10 1.67 11.58
CA MET A 107 -14.32 1.18 10.95
C MET A 107 -14.01 0.20 9.81
N THR A 108 -12.95 0.45 9.03
CA THR A 108 -12.51 -0.49 7.98
C THR A 108 -12.06 -1.82 8.60
N GLU A 109 -11.21 -1.79 9.62
CA GLU A 109 -10.77 -2.99 10.36
C GLU A 109 -11.94 -3.82 10.88
N ASP A 110 -12.95 -3.17 11.49
CA ASP A 110 -14.13 -3.84 12.00
C ASP A 110 -14.95 -4.50 10.88
N LEU A 111 -15.05 -3.84 9.72
CA LEU A 111 -15.76 -4.38 8.56
C LEU A 111 -15.04 -5.62 8.02
N VAL A 112 -13.73 -5.52 7.75
CA VAL A 112 -12.93 -6.63 7.21
C VAL A 112 -12.89 -7.81 8.19
N THR A 113 -12.79 -7.54 9.49
CA THR A 113 -12.95 -8.55 10.55
C THR A 113 -14.28 -9.30 10.40
N ASP A 114 -15.40 -8.58 10.22
CA ASP A 114 -16.72 -9.20 10.03
C ASP A 114 -16.80 -10.01 8.73
N LEU A 115 -16.16 -9.58 7.63
CA LEU A 115 -16.09 -10.36 6.39
C LEU A 115 -15.48 -11.74 6.65
N TYR A 116 -14.34 -11.77 7.33
CA TYR A 116 -13.63 -13.02 7.60
C TYR A 116 -14.33 -13.91 8.63
N GLN A 117 -14.85 -13.31 9.71
CA GLN A 117 -15.44 -14.06 10.83
C GLN A 117 -16.88 -14.49 10.59
N SER A 118 -17.63 -13.79 9.74
CA SER A 118 -19.03 -14.13 9.42
C SER A 118 -19.18 -15.14 8.27
N ALA A 119 -18.09 -15.49 7.57
CA ALA A 119 -18.11 -16.51 6.53
C ALA A 119 -18.40 -17.90 7.14
N GLU A 120 -19.50 -18.56 6.74
CA GLU A 120 -19.84 -19.91 7.20
C GLU A 120 -19.15 -20.96 6.32
N TRP A 121 -18.12 -21.60 6.86
CA TRP A 121 -17.38 -22.65 6.16
C TRP A 121 -18.09 -23.99 6.34
N LYS A 122 -18.30 -24.73 5.25
CA LYS A 122 -18.72 -26.12 5.35
C LYS A 122 -17.67 -26.93 6.10
N GLU A 123 -18.10 -27.70 7.09
CA GLU A 123 -17.19 -28.46 7.95
C GLU A 123 -16.22 -29.32 7.14
N GLY A 124 -14.93 -29.22 7.47
CA GLY A 124 -13.86 -29.98 6.83
C GLY A 124 -13.43 -29.48 5.43
N VAL A 125 -14.08 -28.46 4.88
CA VAL A 125 -13.76 -27.91 3.56
C VAL A 125 -12.72 -26.79 3.68
N PHE A 126 -11.65 -26.89 2.89
CA PHE A 126 -10.51 -25.95 2.84
C PHE A 126 -9.95 -25.53 4.22
N PRO A 127 -9.65 -26.47 5.15
CA PRO A 127 -9.27 -26.14 6.53
C PRO A 127 -8.04 -25.24 6.64
N LYS A 128 -7.09 -25.36 5.70
CA LYS A 128 -5.91 -24.49 5.64
C LYS A 128 -6.26 -23.04 5.30
N ILE A 129 -7.22 -22.84 4.40
CA ILE A 129 -7.65 -21.51 3.97
C ILE A 129 -8.50 -20.87 5.07
N GLN A 130 -9.40 -21.63 5.68
CA GLN A 130 -10.15 -21.17 6.84
C GLN A 130 -9.19 -20.72 7.97
N ASN A 131 -8.18 -21.52 8.29
CA ASN A 131 -7.18 -21.14 9.29
C ASN A 131 -6.41 -19.87 8.91
N MET A 132 -6.04 -19.72 7.63
CA MET A 132 -5.39 -18.50 7.13
C MET A 132 -6.27 -17.27 7.30
N VAL A 133 -7.52 -17.34 6.84
CA VAL A 133 -8.51 -16.25 6.94
C VAL A 133 -8.74 -15.85 8.40
N LEU A 134 -8.85 -16.82 9.30
CA LEU A 134 -8.99 -16.55 10.73
C LEU A 134 -7.74 -15.88 11.30
N ASN A 135 -6.53 -16.30 10.90
CA ASN A 135 -5.30 -15.65 11.33
C ASN A 135 -5.24 -14.18 10.90
N ILE A 136 -5.54 -13.88 9.63
CA ILE A 136 -5.64 -12.50 9.13
C ILE A 136 -6.67 -11.73 9.97
N SER A 137 -7.86 -12.30 10.18
CA SER A 137 -8.90 -11.64 11.01
C SER A 137 -8.46 -11.30 12.44
N TYR A 138 -7.50 -12.04 13.01
CA TYR A 138 -6.96 -11.71 14.33
C TYR A 138 -5.98 -10.53 14.30
N ASP A 139 -5.28 -10.34 13.19
CA ASP A 139 -4.51 -9.12 12.94
C ASP A 139 -5.46 -7.92 12.81
N GLU A 140 -6.54 -8.01 12.03
CA GLU A 140 -7.55 -6.94 11.92
C GLU A 140 -8.16 -6.56 13.29
N VAL A 141 -8.46 -7.56 14.13
CA VAL A 141 -8.94 -7.34 15.52
C VAL A 141 -7.90 -6.60 16.36
N ARG A 142 -6.61 -6.91 16.17
CA ARG A 142 -5.51 -6.23 16.85
C ARG A 142 -5.41 -4.78 16.37
N HIS A 143 -5.44 -4.54 15.07
CA HIS A 143 -5.38 -3.21 14.47
C HIS A 143 -6.57 -2.34 14.89
N SER A 144 -7.80 -2.87 14.86
CA SER A 144 -9.00 -2.18 15.36
C SER A 144 -8.83 -1.71 16.81
N LYS A 145 -8.29 -2.56 17.70
CA LYS A 145 -8.01 -2.18 19.10
C LYS A 145 -6.93 -1.11 19.21
N GLN A 146 -5.89 -1.17 18.36
CA GLN A 146 -4.85 -0.15 18.32
C GLN A 146 -5.45 1.20 17.91
N PHE A 147 -6.22 1.27 16.81
CA PHE A 147 -6.91 2.49 16.39
C PHE A 147 -7.89 3.00 17.45
N GLU A 148 -8.66 2.13 18.09
CA GLU A 148 -9.57 2.50 19.18
C GLU A 148 -8.81 3.18 20.33
N THR A 149 -7.65 2.63 20.71
CA THR A 149 -6.84 3.18 21.79
C THR A 149 -6.21 4.52 21.40
N MET A 150 -5.78 4.67 20.13
CA MET A 150 -5.33 5.96 19.59
C MET A 150 -6.45 7.01 19.66
N ILE A 151 -7.65 6.69 19.19
CA ILE A 151 -8.82 7.59 19.21
C ILE A 151 -9.11 8.05 20.63
N ARG A 152 -9.27 7.12 21.58
CA ARG A 152 -9.56 7.43 22.99
C ARG A 152 -8.47 8.31 23.62
N THR A 153 -7.20 8.09 23.25
CA THR A 153 -6.08 8.88 23.75
C THR A 153 -6.14 10.31 23.22
N LEU A 154 -6.37 10.49 21.92
CA LEU A 154 -6.54 11.81 21.31
C LEU A 154 -7.73 12.58 21.92
N GLU A 155 -8.85 11.90 22.17
CA GLU A 155 -10.02 12.52 22.83
C GLU A 155 -9.69 12.95 24.26
N LYS A 156 -9.05 12.08 25.05
CA LYS A 156 -8.63 12.37 26.43
C LYS A 156 -7.64 13.52 26.52
N GLU A 157 -6.74 13.63 25.56
CA GLU A 157 -5.73 14.69 25.49
C GLU A 157 -6.26 16.00 24.89
N GLY A 158 -7.54 16.06 24.51
CA GLY A 158 -8.16 17.25 23.92
C GLY A 158 -7.68 17.54 22.49
N ALA A 159 -7.14 16.53 21.80
CA ALA A 159 -6.56 16.65 20.46
C ALA A 159 -7.55 16.34 19.32
N ALA A 160 -8.83 16.09 19.62
CA ALA A 160 -9.86 15.70 18.66
C ALA A 160 -10.04 16.70 17.50
N GLU A 161 -9.81 17.99 17.73
CA GLU A 161 -9.92 19.04 16.70
C GLU A 161 -8.63 19.22 15.87
N THR A 162 -7.62 18.36 16.03
CA THR A 162 -6.37 18.51 15.27
C THR A 162 -6.59 18.23 13.79
N LEU A 163 -6.25 19.22 12.97
CA LEU A 163 -6.26 19.10 11.52
C LEU A 163 -5.07 18.29 11.01
N CYS A 164 -5.28 17.55 9.92
CA CYS A 164 -4.22 16.97 9.12
C CYS A 164 -3.30 18.03 8.54
N PHE A 165 -2.07 17.65 8.23
CA PHE A 165 -1.19 18.48 7.42
C PHE A 165 -1.85 18.84 6.09
N LYS A 166 -1.66 20.09 5.68
CA LYS A 166 -2.10 20.61 4.39
C LYS A 166 -0.91 21.12 3.63
N GLU A 167 -0.90 20.88 2.33
CA GLU A 167 0.06 21.50 1.45
C GLU A 167 -0.12 23.03 1.46
N SER A 168 1.00 23.74 1.63
CA SER A 168 1.02 25.20 1.53
C SER A 168 1.03 25.66 0.07
N ALA A 169 0.47 26.84 -0.21
CA ALA A 169 0.50 27.43 -1.55
C ALA A 169 1.93 27.62 -2.09
N GLU A 170 2.87 27.95 -1.18
CA GLU A 170 4.29 28.05 -1.50
C GLU A 170 4.86 26.68 -1.90
N ALA A 171 4.59 25.63 -1.13
CA ALA A 171 5.04 24.28 -1.48
C ALA A 171 4.47 23.82 -2.83
N ALA A 172 3.17 24.02 -3.06
CA ALA A 172 2.49 23.68 -4.31
C ALA A 172 3.04 24.42 -5.54
N ALA A 173 3.64 25.60 -5.35
CA ALA A 173 4.22 26.40 -6.42
C ALA A 173 5.62 25.92 -6.85
N ARG A 174 6.34 25.19 -5.97
CA ARG A 174 7.72 24.80 -6.21
C ARG A 174 7.84 23.63 -7.21
N PRO A 175 8.65 23.76 -8.28
CA PRO A 175 8.81 22.72 -9.30
C PRO A 175 9.27 21.36 -8.73
N GLU A 176 10.18 21.37 -7.76
CA GLU A 176 10.71 20.16 -7.12
C GLU A 176 9.65 19.41 -6.31
N VAL A 177 8.69 20.11 -5.69
CA VAL A 177 7.58 19.47 -4.96
C VAL A 177 6.62 18.80 -5.94
N ARG A 178 6.26 19.48 -7.04
CA ARG A 178 5.39 18.90 -8.08
C ARG A 178 5.99 17.65 -8.70
N LEU A 179 7.30 17.68 -8.98
CA LEU A 179 8.00 16.53 -9.53
C LEU A 179 8.15 15.41 -8.49
N LEU A 180 8.34 15.74 -7.21
CA LEU A 180 8.35 14.76 -6.13
C LEU A 180 6.98 14.08 -5.95
N HIS A 181 5.86 14.80 -6.08
CA HIS A 181 4.52 14.18 -6.11
C HIS A 181 4.38 13.18 -7.26
N GLU A 182 4.83 13.57 -8.46
CA GLU A 182 4.79 12.68 -9.63
C GLU A 182 5.62 11.40 -9.39
N ILE A 183 6.84 11.55 -8.86
CA ILE A 183 7.71 10.42 -8.51
C ILE A 183 7.05 9.57 -7.41
N THR A 184 6.45 10.18 -6.40
CA THR A 184 5.77 9.47 -5.30
C THR A 184 4.63 8.61 -5.85
N ARG A 185 3.79 9.15 -6.74
CA ARG A 185 2.76 8.39 -7.45
C ARG A 185 3.33 7.22 -8.25
N MET A 186 4.42 7.45 -8.98
CA MET A 186 5.08 6.40 -9.76
C MET A 186 5.67 5.29 -8.87
N GLU A 187 6.23 5.63 -7.71
CA GLU A 187 6.71 4.64 -6.74
C GLU A 187 5.56 3.78 -6.21
N ASN A 188 4.42 4.38 -5.88
CA ASN A 188 3.21 3.65 -5.45
C ASN A 188 2.70 2.72 -6.56
N GLU A 189 2.69 3.18 -7.80
CA GLU A 189 2.28 2.38 -8.96
C GLU A 189 3.24 1.23 -9.25
N MET A 190 4.55 1.47 -9.21
CA MET A 190 5.56 0.43 -9.38
C MET A 190 5.48 -0.63 -8.28
N MET A 191 5.21 -0.24 -7.03
CA MET A 191 4.99 -1.17 -5.93
C MET A 191 3.90 -2.20 -6.27
N HIS A 192 2.71 -1.73 -6.70
CA HIS A 192 1.59 -2.59 -7.09
C HIS A 192 1.89 -3.39 -8.36
N ARG A 193 2.52 -2.77 -9.35
CA ARG A 193 2.91 -3.43 -10.60
C ARG A 193 3.83 -4.62 -10.36
N TYR A 194 4.89 -4.43 -9.56
CA TYR A 194 5.78 -5.53 -9.17
C TYR A 194 5.03 -6.62 -8.42
N LEU A 195 4.12 -6.24 -7.52
CA LEU A 195 3.35 -7.18 -6.72
C LEU A 195 2.44 -8.06 -7.58
N ARG A 196 1.79 -7.49 -8.60
CA ARG A 196 1.10 -8.26 -9.63
C ARG A 196 2.01 -9.30 -10.29
N TYR A 197 3.22 -8.90 -10.65
CA TYR A 197 4.15 -9.82 -11.27
C TYR A 197 4.62 -10.91 -10.30
N VAL A 198 4.79 -10.62 -9.00
CA VAL A 198 5.00 -11.66 -7.98
C VAL A 198 3.91 -12.73 -8.07
N LEU A 199 2.65 -12.33 -8.22
CA LEU A 199 1.52 -13.27 -8.35
C LEU A 199 1.55 -14.09 -9.65
N LEU A 200 2.02 -13.51 -10.77
CA LEU A 200 2.24 -14.26 -12.03
C LEU A 200 3.38 -15.28 -11.92
N PHE A 201 4.35 -15.00 -11.07
CA PHE A 201 5.55 -15.82 -10.84
C PHE A 201 5.48 -16.64 -9.54
N SER A 202 4.30 -16.81 -8.93
CA SER A 202 4.15 -17.45 -7.61
C SER A 202 4.66 -18.90 -7.54
N GLU A 203 4.74 -19.60 -8.68
CA GLU A 203 5.33 -20.95 -8.81
C GLU A 203 6.87 -20.95 -8.94
N HIS A 204 7.49 -19.78 -9.14
CA HIS A 204 8.93 -19.62 -9.36
C HIS A 204 9.57 -18.95 -8.14
N GLN A 205 10.10 -19.76 -7.22
CA GLN A 205 10.55 -19.27 -5.91
C GLN A 205 11.61 -18.14 -5.99
N ASP A 206 12.67 -18.28 -6.81
CA ASP A 206 13.72 -17.24 -6.87
C ASP A 206 13.19 -15.93 -7.51
N LEU A 207 12.45 -16.04 -8.61
CA LEU A 207 11.98 -14.88 -9.36
C LEU A 207 10.89 -14.11 -8.61
N SER A 208 9.92 -14.81 -8.01
CA SER A 208 8.90 -14.19 -7.16
C SER A 208 9.51 -13.43 -5.98
N GLN A 209 10.54 -13.98 -5.32
CA GLN A 209 11.22 -13.32 -4.21
C GLN A 209 11.98 -12.06 -4.65
N ARG A 210 12.61 -12.08 -5.84
CA ARG A 210 13.28 -10.89 -6.39
C ARG A 210 12.29 -9.78 -6.75
N LEU A 211 11.19 -10.14 -7.42
CA LEU A 211 10.13 -9.18 -7.76
C LEU A 211 9.48 -8.62 -6.49
N PHE A 212 9.28 -9.46 -5.47
CA PHE A 212 8.71 -9.04 -4.20
C PHE A 212 9.64 -8.07 -3.45
N LYS A 213 10.94 -8.37 -3.40
CA LYS A 213 11.95 -7.44 -2.87
C LYS A 213 11.88 -6.08 -3.56
N ASN A 214 11.71 -6.05 -4.89
CA ASN A 214 11.58 -4.78 -5.62
C ASN A 214 10.28 -4.05 -5.25
N SER A 215 9.13 -4.73 -5.18
CA SER A 215 7.87 -4.15 -4.69
C SER A 215 8.03 -3.46 -3.32
N ILE A 216 8.63 -4.16 -2.35
CA ILE A 216 8.91 -3.61 -1.02
C ILE A 216 9.87 -2.42 -1.07
N ASN A 217 10.86 -2.42 -1.96
CA ASN A 217 11.75 -1.27 -2.12
C ASN A 217 11.01 -0.04 -2.67
N HIS A 218 10.10 -0.21 -3.63
CA HIS A 218 9.24 0.88 -4.10
C HIS A 218 8.36 1.44 -2.97
N MET A 219 7.76 0.57 -2.15
CA MET A 219 7.04 0.99 -0.95
C MET A 219 7.90 1.85 -0.01
N ARG A 220 9.11 1.38 0.30
CA ARG A 220 10.05 2.13 1.16
C ARG A 220 10.46 3.48 0.56
N HIS A 221 10.51 3.57 -0.76
CA HIS A 221 10.82 4.83 -1.43
C HIS A 221 9.62 5.77 -1.39
N TRP A 222 8.41 5.25 -1.58
CA TRP A 222 7.16 5.98 -1.42
C TRP A 222 7.01 6.55 -0.01
N ASP A 223 7.31 5.76 1.02
CA ASP A 223 7.39 6.18 2.43
C ASP A 223 8.39 7.34 2.63
N LYS A 224 9.64 7.17 2.16
CA LYS A 224 10.68 8.21 2.24
C LYS A 224 10.32 9.49 1.50
N ASN A 225 9.67 9.38 0.34
CA ASN A 225 9.24 10.52 -0.46
C ASN A 225 8.08 11.26 0.22
N SER A 226 7.15 10.53 0.84
CA SER A 226 6.08 11.10 1.65
C SER A 226 6.65 11.88 2.85
N GLY A 227 7.70 11.38 3.48
CA GLY A 227 8.42 12.10 4.53
C GLY A 227 9.13 13.36 4.02
N LEU A 228 9.72 13.30 2.83
CA LEU A 228 10.33 14.45 2.18
C LEU A 228 9.30 15.52 1.80
N LEU A 229 8.13 15.14 1.28
CA LEU A 229 7.02 16.07 1.02
C LEU A 229 6.62 16.84 2.28
N VAL A 230 6.50 16.15 3.42
CA VAL A 230 6.20 16.80 4.72
C VAL A 230 7.30 17.78 5.13
N ARG A 231 8.58 17.43 5.00
CA ARG A 231 9.71 18.36 5.27
C ARG A 231 9.68 19.58 4.35
N LEU A 232 9.17 19.41 3.15
CA LEU A 232 8.95 20.48 2.19
C LEU A 232 7.61 21.19 2.43
N GLY A 233 6.86 20.98 3.51
CA GLY A 233 5.60 21.71 3.74
C GLY A 233 4.48 21.35 2.74
N SER A 234 4.57 20.15 2.18
CA SER A 234 3.54 19.46 1.41
C SER A 234 3.08 18.19 2.15
N VAL A 235 2.20 17.40 1.56
CA VAL A 235 1.70 16.13 2.09
C VAL A 235 1.40 15.19 0.94
N VAL A 236 1.61 13.89 1.11
CA VAL A 236 1.27 12.88 0.11
C VAL A 236 -0.16 13.08 -0.41
N GLN A 237 -0.33 12.98 -1.72
CA GLN A 237 -1.64 13.11 -2.37
C GLN A 237 -2.33 11.75 -2.43
N ILE A 238 -3.66 11.75 -2.42
CA ILE A 238 -4.43 10.59 -2.88
C ILE A 238 -4.58 10.73 -4.39
N GLU A 239 -4.09 9.74 -5.14
CA GLU A 239 -4.20 9.71 -6.58
C GLU A 239 -5.66 9.77 -7.05
N ASN A 240 -5.93 10.56 -8.09
CA ASN A 240 -7.28 10.75 -8.67
C ASN A 240 -8.35 11.26 -7.69
N ALA A 241 -7.95 11.81 -6.54
CA ALA A 241 -8.90 12.28 -5.55
C ALA A 241 -9.62 13.57 -5.98
N GLN A 242 -10.88 13.65 -5.58
CA GLN A 242 -11.70 14.86 -5.65
C GLN A 242 -11.92 15.38 -4.24
N ARG A 243 -11.92 16.71 -4.08
CA ARG A 243 -12.23 17.34 -2.81
C ARG A 243 -13.73 17.67 -2.74
N GLU A 244 -14.40 17.14 -1.74
CA GLU A 244 -15.81 17.40 -1.46
C GLU A 244 -16.02 18.73 -0.72
N PRO A 245 -17.25 19.29 -0.68
CA PRO A 245 -17.53 20.57 -0.02
C PRO A 245 -17.20 20.62 1.47
N ASP A 246 -17.22 19.48 2.17
CA ASP A 246 -16.84 19.37 3.59
C ASP A 246 -15.32 19.22 3.79
N GLY A 247 -14.55 19.24 2.70
CA GLY A 247 -13.10 19.19 2.71
C GLY A 247 -12.50 17.79 2.67
N ARG A 248 -13.32 16.74 2.63
CA ARG A 248 -12.84 15.36 2.42
C ARG A 248 -12.25 15.19 1.04
N GLU A 249 -11.20 14.40 0.94
CA GLU A 249 -10.59 13.98 -0.31
C GLU A 249 -10.95 12.53 -0.57
N VAL A 250 -11.61 12.25 -1.69
CA VAL A 250 -12.14 10.93 -2.03
C VAL A 250 -11.59 10.50 -3.37
N SER A 251 -10.96 9.32 -3.42
CA SER A 251 -10.61 8.65 -4.67
C SER A 251 -11.29 7.30 -4.77
N ARG A 252 -12.05 7.10 -5.85
CA ARG A 252 -12.72 5.82 -6.17
C ARG A 252 -11.89 4.92 -7.08
N SER A 253 -10.72 5.41 -7.51
CA SER A 253 -9.78 4.69 -8.35
C SER A 253 -8.37 5.21 -8.05
N PRO A 254 -7.89 5.00 -6.81
CA PRO A 254 -6.58 5.53 -6.40
C PRO A 254 -5.46 4.91 -7.24
N MET A 255 -5.58 3.64 -7.60
CA MET A 255 -4.58 2.95 -8.41
C MET A 255 -5.16 2.38 -9.70
N PRO A 256 -4.31 2.13 -10.73
CA PRO A 256 -4.72 1.36 -11.90
C PRO A 256 -5.17 -0.05 -11.48
N SER A 257 -6.31 -0.48 -12.00
CA SER A 257 -6.82 -1.85 -11.82
C SER A 257 -6.23 -2.85 -12.82
N LEU A 258 -5.52 -2.34 -13.84
CA LEU A 258 -4.89 -3.12 -14.89
C LEU A 258 -3.45 -2.66 -15.06
N TYR A 259 -2.55 -3.63 -15.15
CA TYR A 259 -1.14 -3.42 -15.44
C TYR A 259 -0.76 -4.21 -16.70
N SER A 260 0.16 -3.66 -17.48
CA SER A 260 0.72 -4.29 -18.68
C SER A 260 1.37 -5.64 -18.40
N GLY A 261 1.49 -6.49 -19.42
CA GLY A 261 2.06 -7.83 -19.30
C GLY A 261 1.00 -8.86 -18.90
N HIS A 262 0.61 -9.73 -19.83
CA HIS A 262 -0.43 -10.75 -19.61
C HIS A 262 0.17 -12.11 -19.28
N ASP A 263 1.44 -12.29 -19.61
CA ASP A 263 2.22 -13.47 -19.32
C ASP A 263 3.53 -13.08 -18.61
N ARG A 264 4.33 -14.09 -18.30
CA ARG A 264 5.59 -13.92 -17.56
C ARG A 264 6.61 -13.09 -18.34
N LEU A 265 6.75 -13.31 -19.64
CA LEU A 265 7.76 -12.60 -20.44
C LEU A 265 7.39 -11.13 -20.62
N SER A 266 6.16 -10.87 -21.08
CA SER A 266 5.64 -9.52 -21.29
C SER A 266 5.56 -8.71 -19.99
N ALA A 267 5.37 -9.35 -18.84
CA ALA A 267 5.49 -8.72 -17.52
C ALA A 267 6.91 -8.21 -17.25
N LEU A 268 7.94 -9.02 -17.52
CA LEU A 268 9.33 -8.62 -17.32
C LEU A 268 9.76 -7.52 -18.31
N GLU A 269 9.27 -7.58 -19.56
CA GLU A 269 9.49 -6.56 -20.58
C GLU A 269 8.89 -5.21 -20.18
N ALA A 270 7.68 -5.22 -19.61
CA ALA A 270 6.98 -4.00 -19.19
C ALA A 270 7.64 -3.26 -18.01
N LEU A 271 8.44 -3.94 -17.18
CA LEU A 271 9.14 -3.30 -16.06
C LEU A 271 10.30 -2.40 -16.50
N ILE A 272 11.00 -2.76 -17.57
CA ILE A 272 12.18 -2.01 -18.05
C ILE A 272 11.87 -0.55 -18.38
N PRO A 273 10.91 -0.23 -19.29
CA PRO A 273 10.61 1.16 -19.63
C PRO A 273 10.06 1.93 -18.42
N ALA A 274 9.36 1.25 -17.50
CA ALA A 274 8.78 1.87 -16.31
C ALA A 274 9.87 2.33 -15.32
N GLU A 275 10.87 1.47 -15.06
CA GLU A 275 12.03 1.83 -14.24
C GLU A 275 12.86 2.94 -14.88
N GLN A 276 13.07 2.87 -16.20
CA GLN A 276 13.77 3.93 -16.94
C GLN A 276 13.06 5.28 -16.84
N GLU A 277 11.73 5.30 -16.95
CA GLU A 277 10.95 6.51 -16.79
C GLU A 277 11.09 7.09 -15.37
N LEU A 278 10.98 6.24 -14.34
CA LEU A 278 11.13 6.64 -12.95
C LEU A 278 12.54 7.18 -12.67
N ILE A 279 13.59 6.52 -13.16
CA ILE A 279 14.99 6.97 -13.08
C ILE A 279 15.13 8.35 -13.70
N ALA A 280 14.59 8.57 -14.91
CA ALA A 280 14.68 9.86 -15.59
C ALA A 280 13.98 10.99 -14.81
N LYS A 281 12.90 10.68 -14.07
CA LYS A 281 12.23 11.65 -13.19
C LYS A 281 13.08 12.00 -11.97
N TYR A 282 13.70 11.01 -11.32
CA TYR A 282 14.65 11.27 -10.24
C TYR A 282 15.85 12.09 -10.70
N GLU A 283 16.40 11.82 -11.88
CA GLU A 283 17.49 12.61 -12.46
C GLU A 283 17.08 14.07 -12.70
N LYS A 284 15.88 14.30 -13.24
CA LYS A 284 15.29 15.63 -13.39
C LYS A 284 15.12 16.34 -12.05
N LEU A 285 14.65 15.63 -11.02
CA LEU A 285 14.48 16.19 -9.67
C LEU A 285 15.83 16.58 -9.07
N LEU A 286 16.84 15.73 -9.19
CA LEU A 286 18.19 16.03 -8.75
C LEU A 286 18.84 17.17 -9.55
N ALA A 287 18.36 17.54 -10.73
CA ALA A 287 18.89 18.72 -11.42
C ALA A 287 18.45 20.03 -10.76
N ILE A 288 17.33 20.03 -10.03
CA ILE A 288 16.69 21.24 -9.49
C ILE A 288 16.70 21.33 -7.95
N VAL A 289 16.87 20.21 -7.24
CA VAL A 289 16.94 20.21 -5.77
C VAL A 289 18.30 20.73 -5.29
N PRO A 290 18.35 21.74 -4.39
CA PRO A 290 19.61 22.26 -3.83
C PRO A 290 20.44 21.19 -3.11
N SER A 291 21.76 21.36 -3.06
CA SER A 291 22.66 20.50 -2.28
C SER A 291 22.28 20.47 -0.80
N GLY A 292 22.39 19.29 -0.18
CA GLY A 292 22.06 19.05 1.23
C GLY A 292 21.40 17.69 1.43
N GLU A 293 20.94 17.43 2.66
CA GLU A 293 20.40 16.13 3.09
C GLU A 293 19.28 15.58 2.16
N ASN A 294 18.37 16.46 1.71
CA ASN A 294 17.29 16.05 0.81
C ASN A 294 17.81 15.54 -0.53
N ARG A 295 18.84 16.19 -1.09
CA ARG A 295 19.49 15.78 -2.34
C ARG A 295 20.25 14.48 -2.16
N ASP A 296 20.92 14.29 -1.02
CA ASP A 296 21.67 13.08 -0.70
C ASP A 296 20.73 11.87 -0.59
N GLN A 297 19.58 12.04 0.09
CA GLN A 297 18.53 11.02 0.16
C GLN A 297 18.03 10.64 -1.24
N LEU A 298 17.66 11.62 -2.08
CA LEU A 298 17.18 11.40 -3.44
C LEU A 298 18.24 10.74 -4.33
N SER A 299 19.52 11.09 -4.13
CA SER A 299 20.64 10.51 -4.88
C SER A 299 20.83 9.03 -4.52
N LEU A 300 20.70 8.68 -3.23
CA LEU A 300 20.70 7.28 -2.80
C LEU A 300 19.52 6.50 -3.39
N GLN A 301 18.31 7.08 -3.39
CA GLN A 301 17.13 6.46 -3.99
C GLN A 301 17.32 6.21 -5.50
N LEU A 302 17.87 7.18 -6.24
CA LEU A 302 18.23 7.01 -7.65
C LEU A 302 19.25 5.88 -7.86
N GLY A 303 20.28 5.79 -7.00
CA GLY A 303 21.25 4.69 -7.04
C GLY A 303 20.58 3.32 -6.92
N LEU A 304 19.66 3.18 -5.96
CA LEU A 304 18.88 1.96 -5.76
C LEU A 304 17.97 1.64 -6.96
N LYS A 305 17.41 2.65 -7.64
CA LYS A 305 16.63 2.41 -8.87
C LYS A 305 17.47 1.91 -10.04
N ARG A 306 18.70 2.41 -10.18
CA ARG A 306 19.63 1.89 -11.18
C ARG A 306 20.02 0.43 -10.90
N GLU A 307 20.13 0.04 -9.63
CA GLU A 307 20.30 -1.36 -9.23
C GLU A 307 19.07 -2.22 -9.59
N HIS A 308 17.86 -1.68 -9.39
CA HIS A 308 16.61 -2.37 -9.79
C HIS A 308 16.56 -2.59 -11.29
N LEU A 309 16.81 -1.55 -12.10
CA LEU A 309 16.85 -1.65 -13.55
C LEU A 309 17.89 -2.67 -14.03
N PHE A 310 19.12 -2.61 -13.50
CA PHE A 310 20.16 -3.58 -13.82
C PHE A 310 19.69 -5.01 -13.55
N THR A 311 19.13 -5.25 -12.36
CA THR A 311 18.62 -6.59 -11.99
C THR A 311 17.52 -7.04 -12.96
N GLN A 312 16.59 -6.14 -13.30
CA GLN A 312 15.46 -6.43 -14.16
C GLN A 312 15.90 -6.77 -15.61
N GLU A 313 16.90 -6.06 -16.15
CA GLU A 313 17.47 -6.34 -17.47
C GLU A 313 18.07 -7.77 -17.52
N TRP A 314 18.74 -8.18 -16.45
CA TRP A 314 19.29 -9.53 -16.35
C TRP A 314 18.21 -10.60 -16.17
N LEU A 315 17.16 -10.32 -15.40
CA LEU A 315 16.02 -11.22 -15.25
C LEU A 315 15.33 -11.45 -16.60
N LEU A 316 15.06 -10.39 -17.36
CA LEU A 316 14.48 -10.48 -18.70
C LEU A 316 15.39 -11.27 -19.66
N LYS A 317 16.69 -10.97 -19.66
CA LYS A 317 17.67 -11.69 -20.49
C LYS A 317 17.73 -13.18 -20.17
N ASN A 318 17.63 -13.55 -18.90
CA ASN A 318 17.60 -14.95 -18.48
C ASN A 318 16.28 -15.60 -18.86
N ALA A 319 15.16 -14.92 -18.65
CA ALA A 319 13.82 -15.38 -19.03
C ALA A 319 13.74 -15.71 -20.53
N GLY A 320 14.27 -14.83 -21.40
CA GLY A 320 14.29 -15.04 -22.85
C GLY A 320 15.12 -16.23 -23.33
N ARG A 321 15.94 -16.84 -22.48
CA ARG A 321 16.73 -18.05 -22.81
C ARG A 321 15.99 -19.35 -22.49
N ILE A 322 14.90 -19.29 -21.73
CA ILE A 322 14.18 -20.46 -21.22
C ILE A 322 13.00 -20.74 -22.13
N LYS A 323 13.00 -21.92 -22.78
CA LYS A 323 11.86 -22.37 -23.60
C LYS A 323 10.65 -22.66 -22.71
N GLY A 324 9.47 -22.17 -23.10
CA GLY A 324 8.21 -22.42 -22.40
C GLY A 324 7.99 -21.55 -21.14
N LEU A 325 8.75 -20.46 -20.99
CA LEU A 325 8.50 -19.48 -19.92
C LEU A 325 7.40 -18.47 -20.28
N ALA A 326 7.11 -18.29 -21.57
CA ALA A 326 5.99 -17.48 -22.08
C ALA A 326 4.64 -18.08 -21.69
#